data_AF-A0A443SE05-F1
#
_entry.id   AF-A0A443SE05-F1
#
_cell.length_a   1.000
_cell.length_b   1.000
_cell.length_c   1.000
_cell.angle_alpha   90.00
_cell.angle_beta   90.00
_cell.angle_gamma   90.00
#
_symmetry.space_group_name_H-M   'P 1'
#
loop_
_entity.id
_entity.type
_entity.pdbx_description
1 polymer ?
#
loop_
_entity_poly.entity_id
_entity_poly.type
_entity_poly.pdbx_seq_one_letter_code
_entity_poly.pdbx_strand_id
1 'polypeptide(L)'
;MENEDVYNHRKTPPINSEPMPSLPQLRHWSEVVYECLDVQLDDWNIAGGSDYGQLPYLINSGDILLEVDGHKVSGFTRNDVLEIVRSKPLHDIKAVSSSSSFGLPIDLREYLSRRFVRGSIDQDLQATIRDNVYFRTIPCTTRPPRPSEVDGVDYKFVSKEVFMEMDKSGVLLESGVYSGHYYGTPLPLS
;
A
#
# COMPACT_ATOMS: atom_id res chain seq x y z
N MET A 1 60.70 31.83 25.33
CA MET A 1 60.05 32.56 26.43
C MET A 1 59.01 33.45 25.78
N GLU A 2 57.73 33.17 26.09
CA GLU A 2 56.51 34.03 25.99
C GLU A 2 56.11 34.51 24.58
N ASN A 3 55.17 33.86 23.87
CA ASN A 3 53.69 33.85 24.00
C ASN A 3 53.00 35.23 23.93
N GLU A 4 52.61 35.68 22.73
CA GLU A 4 51.52 36.64 22.52
C GLU A 4 50.80 36.36 21.18
N ASP A 5 49.88 35.40 21.16
CA ASP A 5 48.88 35.26 20.11
C ASP A 5 47.64 36.07 20.48
N VAL A 6 47.45 37.20 19.80
CA VAL A 6 46.27 38.06 19.93
C VAL A 6 45.06 37.37 19.29
N TYR A 7 44.22 36.76 20.12
CA TYR A 7 42.96 36.13 19.69
C TYR A 7 41.91 37.18 19.31
N ASN A 8 41.80 37.45 18.01
CA ASN A 8 40.79 38.34 17.43
C ASN A 8 39.38 37.74 17.60
N HIS A 9 38.64 38.18 18.63
CA HIS A 9 37.24 37.80 18.85
C HIS A 9 36.32 38.52 17.84
N ARG A 10 36.05 37.90 16.69
CA ARG A 10 34.87 38.25 15.88
C ARG A 10 33.64 37.71 16.59
N LYS A 11 32.95 38.56 17.34
CA LYS A 11 31.61 38.26 17.87
C LYS A 11 30.66 38.08 16.69
N THR A 12 30.19 36.86 16.44
CA THR A 12 29.04 36.61 15.56
C THR A 12 27.80 37.26 16.19
N PRO A 13 26.99 38.02 15.43
CA PRO A 13 25.76 38.60 15.94
C PRO A 13 24.77 37.48 16.32
N PRO A 14 23.92 37.69 17.34
CA PRO A 14 22.94 36.68 17.74
C PRO A 14 21.94 36.46 16.60
N ILE A 15 21.79 35.20 16.18
CA ILE A 15 20.73 34.77 15.29
C ILE A 15 19.43 34.91 16.08
N ASN A 16 18.60 35.90 15.76
CA ASN A 16 17.20 35.90 16.16
C ASN A 16 16.54 34.68 15.52
N SER A 17 16.37 33.60 16.28
CA SER A 17 15.62 32.42 15.84
C SER A 17 14.14 32.75 15.92
N GLU A 18 13.61 33.45 14.92
CA GLU A 18 12.17 33.36 14.67
C GLU A 18 11.84 31.88 14.39
N PRO A 19 10.81 31.31 15.05
CA PRO A 19 10.44 29.92 14.79
C PRO A 19 10.06 29.80 13.31
N MET A 20 10.74 28.90 12.61
CA MET A 20 10.38 28.52 11.24
C MET A 20 8.88 28.22 11.21
N PRO A 21 8.10 28.79 10.25
CA PRO A 21 6.70 28.43 10.11
C PRO A 21 6.62 26.92 9.94
N SER A 22 5.82 26.28 10.80
CA SER A 22 5.58 24.84 10.70
C SER A 22 5.10 24.55 9.27
N LEU A 23 5.79 23.65 8.57
CA LEU A 23 5.27 23.10 7.32
C LEU A 23 3.82 22.66 7.58
N PRO A 24 2.87 22.93 6.65
CA PRO A 24 1.50 22.52 6.83
C PRO A 24 1.47 21.05 7.20
N GLN A 25 0.83 20.70 8.33
CA GLN A 25 0.70 19.31 8.71
C GLN A 25 -0.15 18.62 7.64
N LEU A 26 0.46 17.66 6.96
CA LEU A 26 -0.15 16.87 5.90
C LEU A 26 -1.39 16.18 6.48
N ARG A 27 -2.57 16.36 5.85
CA ARG A 27 -3.80 15.69 6.30
C ARG A 27 -3.67 14.18 6.12
N HIS A 28 -4.16 13.42 7.08
CA HIS A 28 -4.21 11.97 6.96
C HIS A 28 -5.29 11.56 5.93
N TRP A 29 -5.08 10.47 5.18
CA TRP A 29 -6.03 10.04 4.15
C TRP A 29 -7.44 9.76 4.71
N SER A 30 -7.52 9.34 5.97
CA SER A 30 -8.79 9.09 6.66
C SER A 30 -9.64 10.34 6.85
N GLU A 31 -9.04 11.55 6.77
CA GLU A 31 -9.74 12.83 6.89
C GLU A 31 -10.40 13.27 5.58
N VAL A 32 -10.09 12.61 4.46
CA VAL A 32 -10.61 12.91 3.12
C VAL A 32 -11.37 11.74 2.52
N VAL A 33 -11.88 10.85 3.39
CA VAL A 33 -12.83 9.81 3.02
C VAL A 33 -14.21 10.43 2.83
N TYR A 34 -14.87 10.10 1.73
CA TYR A 34 -16.25 10.46 1.48
C TYR A 34 -17.07 9.23 1.14
N GLU A 35 -18.37 9.34 1.38
CA GLU A 35 -19.38 8.36 0.98
C GLU A 35 -20.29 9.00 -0.07
N CYS A 36 -20.66 8.24 -1.10
CA CYS A 36 -21.59 8.68 -2.13
C CYS A 36 -22.61 7.56 -2.37
N LEU A 37 -23.89 7.91 -2.40
CA LEU A 37 -24.99 6.97 -2.55
C LEU A 37 -25.53 7.01 -3.98
N ASP A 38 -26.06 5.88 -4.43
CA ASP A 38 -26.72 5.75 -5.74
C ASP A 38 -25.84 6.26 -6.91
N VAL A 39 -24.55 5.94 -6.89
CA VAL A 39 -23.60 6.32 -7.94
C VAL A 39 -23.70 5.32 -9.09
N GLN A 40 -23.85 5.84 -10.31
CA GLN A 40 -23.66 5.02 -11.49
C GLN A 40 -22.16 4.76 -11.71
N LEU A 41 -21.75 3.52 -11.55
CA LEU A 41 -20.40 3.05 -11.87
C LEU A 41 -20.49 2.13 -13.07
N ASP A 42 -19.64 2.40 -14.05
CA ASP A 42 -19.49 1.56 -15.22
C ASP A 42 -18.09 0.93 -15.20
N ASP A 43 -17.91 -0.22 -15.86
CA ASP A 43 -16.64 -0.95 -15.91
C ASP A 43 -15.43 -0.09 -16.31
N TRP A 44 -15.65 0.83 -17.25
CA TRP A 44 -14.62 1.71 -17.79
C TRP A 44 -14.21 2.83 -16.82
N ASN A 45 -14.92 3.00 -15.71
CA ASN A 45 -14.57 3.94 -14.65
C ASN A 45 -13.63 3.35 -13.61
N ILE A 46 -13.42 2.03 -13.58
CA ILE A 46 -12.64 1.34 -12.54
C ILE A 46 -11.30 0.86 -13.10
N ALA A 47 -10.22 1.23 -12.41
CA ALA A 47 -8.86 0.77 -12.68
C ALA A 47 -8.14 0.34 -11.39
N GLY A 48 -6.90 -0.13 -11.55
CA GLY A 48 -6.12 -0.71 -10.45
C GLY A 48 -6.61 -2.10 -10.11
N GLY A 49 -6.44 -2.48 -8.84
CA GLY A 49 -6.65 -3.85 -8.37
C GLY A 49 -5.34 -4.51 -7.99
N SER A 50 -5.41 -5.47 -7.07
CA SER A 50 -4.21 -6.11 -6.51
C SER A 50 -3.44 -6.92 -7.54
N ASP A 51 -4.08 -7.39 -8.62
CA ASP A 51 -3.49 -7.98 -9.82
C ASP A 51 -2.62 -6.99 -10.62
N TYR A 52 -2.83 -5.69 -10.45
CA TYR A 52 -1.98 -4.62 -10.98
C TYR A 52 -1.00 -4.05 -9.95
N GLY A 53 -0.98 -4.58 -8.73
CA GLY A 53 -0.16 -4.05 -7.63
C GLY A 53 -0.70 -2.74 -7.06
N GLN A 54 -1.99 -2.46 -7.26
CA GLN A 54 -2.61 -1.18 -6.94
C GLN A 54 -3.90 -1.33 -6.13
N LEU A 55 -4.26 -0.31 -5.36
CA LEU A 55 -5.63 -0.19 -4.86
C LEU A 55 -6.60 0.07 -6.02
N PRO A 56 -7.85 -0.41 -5.96
CA PRO A 56 -8.85 -0.05 -6.96
C PRO A 56 -9.19 1.44 -6.87
N TYR A 57 -9.36 2.10 -8.01
CA TYR A 57 -9.62 3.54 -8.08
C TYR A 57 -10.53 3.93 -9.24
N LEU A 58 -11.14 5.11 -9.12
CA LEU A 58 -11.94 5.75 -10.16
C LEU A 58 -11.04 6.47 -11.15
N ILE A 59 -11.10 6.13 -12.44
CA ILE A 59 -10.20 6.67 -13.46
C ILE A 59 -10.33 8.20 -13.60
N ASN A 60 -11.55 8.72 -13.58
CA ASN A 60 -11.80 10.14 -13.88
C ASN A 60 -11.33 11.08 -12.76
N SER A 61 -11.43 10.64 -11.51
CA SER A 61 -11.04 11.45 -10.34
C SER A 61 -9.73 11.02 -9.70
N GLY A 62 -9.24 9.81 -9.99
CA GLY A 62 -8.12 9.19 -9.28
C GLY A 62 -8.47 8.70 -7.87
N ASP A 63 -9.75 8.80 -7.45
CA ASP A 63 -10.14 8.50 -6.08
C ASP A 63 -10.05 7.00 -5.79
N ILE A 64 -9.50 6.66 -4.64
CA ILE A 64 -9.25 5.27 -4.26
C ILE A 64 -10.50 4.69 -3.60
N LEU A 65 -10.96 3.54 -4.09
CA LEU A 65 -12.11 2.85 -3.56
C LEU A 65 -11.73 2.05 -2.31
N LEU A 66 -12.45 2.32 -1.22
CA LEU A 66 -12.35 1.57 0.03
C LEU A 66 -13.49 0.56 0.15
N GLU A 67 -14.72 0.97 -0.17
CA GLU A 67 -15.90 0.11 -0.12
C GLU A 67 -16.84 0.32 -1.32
N VAL A 68 -17.49 -0.75 -1.76
CA VAL A 68 -18.58 -0.75 -2.75
C VAL A 68 -19.71 -1.64 -2.23
N ASP A 69 -20.90 -1.07 -2.03
CA ASP A 69 -22.07 -1.75 -1.47
C ASP A 69 -21.79 -2.50 -0.17
N GLY A 70 -21.01 -1.87 0.72
CA GLY A 70 -20.59 -2.45 2.01
C GLY A 70 -19.47 -3.50 1.92
N HIS A 71 -19.00 -3.87 0.72
CA HIS A 71 -17.84 -4.74 0.56
C HIS A 71 -16.57 -3.90 0.66
N LYS A 72 -15.63 -4.30 1.53
CA LYS A 72 -14.29 -3.70 1.60
C LYS A 72 -13.44 -4.16 0.43
N VAL A 73 -13.30 -3.31 -0.58
CA VAL A 73 -12.66 -3.66 -1.86
C VAL A 73 -11.15 -3.40 -1.88
N SER A 74 -10.59 -2.77 -0.84
CA SER A 74 -9.13 -2.57 -0.77
C SER A 74 -8.38 -3.91 -0.77
N GLY A 75 -7.58 -4.17 -1.80
CA GLY A 75 -6.86 -5.44 -1.99
C GLY A 75 -7.58 -6.47 -2.88
N PHE A 76 -8.80 -6.19 -3.35
CA PHE A 76 -9.45 -7.00 -4.40
C PHE A 76 -8.72 -6.86 -5.73
N THR A 77 -8.84 -7.89 -6.59
CA THR A 77 -8.43 -7.73 -8.00
C THR A 77 -9.39 -6.79 -8.71
N ARG A 78 -8.99 -6.30 -9.88
CA ARG A 78 -9.89 -5.52 -10.71
C ARG A 78 -11.18 -6.28 -11.02
N ASN A 79 -11.07 -7.56 -11.35
CA ASN A 79 -12.23 -8.35 -11.74
C ASN A 79 -13.22 -8.52 -10.58
N ASP A 80 -12.76 -8.74 -9.34
CA ASP A 80 -13.65 -8.82 -8.18
C ASP A 80 -14.46 -7.53 -7.97
N VAL A 81 -13.83 -6.36 -8.15
CA VAL A 81 -14.53 -5.07 -8.03
C VAL A 81 -15.54 -4.91 -9.17
N LEU A 82 -15.16 -5.30 -10.39
CA LEU A 82 -16.06 -5.27 -11.54
C LEU A 82 -17.25 -6.21 -11.39
N GLU A 83 -17.09 -7.38 -10.76
CA GLU A 83 -18.20 -8.28 -10.46
C GLU A 83 -19.24 -7.63 -9.55
N ILE A 84 -18.80 -6.85 -8.54
CA ILE A 84 -19.71 -6.07 -7.69
C ILE A 84 -20.41 -4.99 -8.51
N VAL A 85 -19.65 -4.20 -9.28
CA VAL A 85 -20.19 -3.11 -10.10
C VAL A 85 -21.18 -3.60 -11.16
N ARG A 86 -20.94 -4.77 -11.76
CA ARG A 86 -21.86 -5.35 -12.77
C ARG A 86 -23.14 -5.91 -12.16
N SER A 87 -23.21 -6.07 -10.84
CA SER A 87 -24.35 -6.72 -10.18
C SER A 87 -25.61 -5.86 -10.18
N LYS A 88 -25.49 -4.53 -10.26
CA LYS A 88 -26.60 -3.58 -10.28
C LYS A 88 -26.15 -2.23 -10.88
N PRO A 89 -27.06 -1.32 -11.27
CA PRO A 89 -26.66 -0.08 -11.95
C PRO A 89 -26.22 1.07 -11.02
N LEU A 90 -26.59 1.01 -9.74
CA LEU A 90 -26.35 2.08 -8.77
C LEU A 90 -25.70 1.50 -7.52
N HIS A 91 -24.64 2.16 -7.06
CA HIS A 91 -23.80 1.68 -5.97
C HIS A 91 -23.60 2.73 -4.90
N ASP A 92 -23.51 2.26 -3.66
CA ASP A 92 -23.03 3.06 -2.56
C ASP A 92 -21.52 2.86 -2.45
N ILE A 93 -20.75 3.94 -2.49
CA ILE A 93 -19.29 3.87 -2.42
C ILE A 93 -18.73 4.63 -1.24
N LYS A 94 -17.60 4.14 -0.74
CA LYS A 94 -16.70 4.86 0.15
C LYS A 94 -15.34 4.98 -0.52
N ALA A 95 -14.83 6.20 -0.66
CA ALA A 95 -13.59 6.46 -1.36
C ALA A 95 -12.73 7.54 -0.68
N VAL A 96 -11.43 7.51 -0.98
CA VAL A 96 -10.46 8.53 -0.57
C VAL A 96 -10.23 9.48 -1.75
N SER A 97 -10.46 10.77 -1.52
CA SER A 97 -10.25 11.79 -2.55
C SER A 97 -8.76 11.97 -2.90
N SER A 98 -8.41 11.84 -4.19
CA SER A 98 -7.04 11.98 -4.70
C SER A 98 -6.57 13.44 -4.83
N SER A 99 -7.51 14.39 -4.78
CA SER A 99 -7.25 15.83 -4.95
C SER A 99 -6.39 16.47 -3.86
N SER A 100 -6.06 15.71 -2.81
CA SER A 100 -5.24 16.17 -1.67
C SER A 100 -3.85 15.51 -1.70
N SER A 101 -2.79 16.31 -1.62
CA SER A 101 -1.38 15.90 -1.81
C SER A 101 -0.82 14.90 -0.77
N PHE A 102 -1.66 14.32 0.09
CA PHE A 102 -1.29 13.44 1.20
C PHE A 102 -2.23 12.22 1.36
N GLY A 103 -2.98 11.92 0.31
CA GLY A 103 -3.87 10.75 0.24
C GLY A 103 -3.13 9.41 0.28
N LEU A 104 -3.89 8.35 0.55
CA LEU A 104 -3.47 6.95 0.56
C LEU A 104 -2.72 6.64 -0.76
N PRO A 105 -1.48 6.10 -0.74
CA PRO A 105 -0.80 5.73 -1.98
C PRO A 105 -1.55 4.63 -2.70
N ILE A 106 -1.61 4.74 -4.03
CA ILE A 106 -2.26 3.74 -4.88
C ILE A 106 -1.44 2.45 -4.99
N ASP A 107 -0.11 2.52 -4.93
CA ASP A 107 0.77 1.35 -5.01
C ASP A 107 0.70 0.53 -3.72
N LEU A 108 0.25 -0.72 -3.84
CA LEU A 108 0.07 -1.61 -2.70
C LEU A 108 1.40 -1.98 -2.04
N ARG A 109 2.48 -2.14 -2.79
CA ARG A 109 3.80 -2.47 -2.22
C ARG A 109 4.29 -1.33 -1.35
N GLU A 110 4.12 -0.10 -1.84
CA GLU A 110 4.44 1.09 -1.06
C GLU A 110 3.66 1.10 0.26
N TYR A 111 2.35 0.86 0.23
CA TYR A 111 1.53 0.89 1.44
C TYR A 111 1.80 -0.27 2.40
N LEU A 112 1.91 -1.50 1.89
CA LEU A 112 2.11 -2.72 2.67
C LEU A 112 3.50 -2.79 3.32
N SER A 113 4.51 -2.18 2.71
CA SER A 113 5.87 -2.10 3.28
C SER A 113 5.99 -1.20 4.51
N ARG A 114 5.02 -0.30 4.73
CA ARG A 114 5.02 0.65 5.84
C ARG A 114 4.74 -0.05 7.18
N ARG A 115 5.33 0.49 8.25
CA ARG A 115 5.04 0.07 9.63
C ARG A 115 4.12 1.08 10.28
N PHE A 116 2.93 0.63 10.64
CA PHE A 116 1.94 1.47 11.32
C PHE A 116 1.84 1.15 12.81
N VAL A 117 1.34 2.12 13.57
CA VAL A 117 1.07 1.96 15.00
C VAL A 117 -0.06 0.94 15.18
N ARG A 118 0.05 0.06 16.18
CA ARG A 118 -1.02 -0.90 16.49
C ARG A 118 -2.31 -0.18 16.89
N GLY A 119 -3.43 -0.64 16.34
CA GLY A 119 -4.77 -0.04 16.51
C GLY A 119 -4.99 1.23 15.69
N SER A 120 -4.09 1.58 14.77
CA SER A 120 -4.31 2.69 13.84
C SER A 120 -5.18 2.24 12.65
N ILE A 121 -5.90 3.20 12.06
CA ILE A 121 -6.71 2.95 10.86
C ILE A 121 -5.86 2.41 9.70
N ASP A 122 -4.58 2.79 9.62
CA ASP A 122 -3.67 2.24 8.62
C ASP A 122 -3.34 0.77 8.84
N GLN A 123 -3.19 0.35 10.11
CA GLN A 123 -3.02 -1.06 10.43
C GLN A 123 -4.27 -1.86 10.02
N ASP A 124 -5.45 -1.32 10.28
CA ASP A 124 -6.72 -1.96 9.93
C ASP A 124 -6.91 -2.06 8.41
N LEU A 125 -6.49 -1.02 7.67
CA LEU A 125 -6.50 -1.05 6.21
C LEU A 125 -5.47 -2.04 5.66
N GLN A 126 -4.26 -2.08 6.21
CA GLN A 126 -3.27 -3.11 5.85
C GLN A 126 -3.78 -4.53 6.10
N ALA A 127 -4.46 -4.77 7.22
CA ALA A 127 -5.07 -6.06 7.52
C ALA A 127 -6.15 -6.42 6.49
N THR A 128 -7.05 -5.47 6.19
CA THR A 128 -8.09 -5.64 5.17
C THR A 128 -7.50 -6.00 3.80
N ILE A 129 -6.45 -5.28 3.38
CA ILE A 129 -5.75 -5.55 2.12
C ILE A 129 -5.15 -6.96 2.12
N ARG A 130 -4.45 -7.35 3.20
CA ARG A 130 -3.83 -8.67 3.30
C ARG A 130 -4.85 -9.79 3.26
N ASP A 131 -5.95 -9.68 4.01
CA ASP A 131 -7.03 -10.67 4.00
C ASP A 131 -7.59 -10.87 2.59
N ASN A 132 -7.82 -9.76 1.89
CA ASN A 132 -8.34 -9.77 0.53
C ASN A 132 -7.35 -10.34 -0.51
N VAL A 133 -6.06 -10.02 -0.39
CA VAL A 133 -5.02 -10.52 -1.29
C VAL A 133 -4.73 -12.01 -1.03
N TYR A 134 -4.59 -12.41 0.23
CA TYR A 134 -4.20 -13.76 0.61
C TYR A 134 -5.26 -14.79 0.26
N PHE A 135 -6.53 -14.40 0.15
CA PHE A 135 -7.58 -15.26 -0.36
C PHE A 135 -7.39 -15.63 -1.85
N ARG A 136 -6.61 -14.85 -2.61
CA ARG A 136 -6.53 -14.92 -4.08
C ARG A 136 -5.15 -15.32 -4.59
N THR A 137 -4.21 -15.59 -3.69
CA THR A 137 -2.84 -15.89 -4.06
C THR A 137 -2.27 -16.97 -3.17
N ILE A 138 -1.40 -17.79 -3.74
CA ILE A 138 -0.62 -18.77 -2.98
C ILE A 138 0.75 -18.12 -2.73
N PRO A 139 1.18 -17.95 -1.47
CA PRO A 139 2.48 -17.38 -1.18
C PRO A 139 3.60 -18.26 -1.74
N CYS A 140 4.75 -17.66 -2.05
CA CYS A 140 5.93 -18.39 -2.52
C CYS A 140 7.02 -18.41 -1.47
N THR A 141 7.85 -19.46 -1.48
CA THR A 141 9.01 -19.57 -0.59
C THR A 141 10.17 -20.31 -1.23
N THR A 142 11.38 -19.99 -0.77
CA THR A 142 12.62 -20.71 -1.12
C THR A 142 12.99 -21.80 -0.11
N ARG A 143 12.18 -21.95 0.94
CA ARG A 143 12.33 -23.05 1.90
C ARG A 143 11.95 -24.37 1.20
N PRO A 144 12.66 -25.48 1.44
CA PRO A 144 12.21 -26.79 1.00
C PRO A 144 10.81 -27.15 1.58
N PRO A 145 9.94 -27.84 0.83
CA PRO A 145 8.66 -28.31 1.34
C PRO A 145 8.86 -29.31 2.47
N ARG A 146 7.99 -29.24 3.49
CA ARG A 146 7.85 -30.27 4.52
C ARG A 146 7.09 -31.47 3.95
N PRO A 147 7.21 -32.67 4.54
CA PRO A 147 6.55 -33.88 4.02
C PRO A 147 5.03 -33.80 3.86
N SER A 148 4.35 -32.94 4.63
CA SER A 148 2.89 -32.74 4.56
C SER A 148 2.46 -31.56 3.69
N GLU A 149 3.40 -30.76 3.18
CA GLU A 149 3.10 -29.59 2.36
C GLU A 149 3.02 -29.98 0.87
N VAL A 150 2.10 -29.37 0.15
CA VAL A 150 1.86 -29.58 -1.27
C VAL A 150 2.21 -28.30 -2.04
N ASP A 151 3.04 -28.45 -3.06
CA ASP A 151 3.42 -27.34 -3.95
C ASP A 151 2.20 -26.80 -4.71
N GLY A 152 2.06 -25.47 -4.72
CA GLY A 152 0.89 -24.80 -5.29
C GLY A 152 -0.37 -24.89 -4.45
N VAL A 153 -0.29 -25.37 -3.20
CA VAL A 153 -1.41 -25.34 -2.24
C VAL A 153 -0.99 -24.58 -1.00
N ASP A 154 0.01 -25.08 -0.26
CA ASP A 154 0.51 -24.43 0.95
C ASP A 154 1.43 -23.26 0.60
N TYR A 155 2.36 -23.52 -0.31
CA TYR A 155 3.26 -22.53 -0.90
C TYR A 155 3.56 -22.93 -2.34
N LYS A 156 3.97 -21.95 -3.14
CA LYS A 156 4.77 -22.19 -4.34
C LYS A 156 6.24 -22.27 -3.94
N PHE A 157 6.81 -23.47 -3.96
CA PHE A 157 8.20 -23.70 -3.60
C PHE A 157 9.11 -23.42 -4.80
N VAL A 158 9.90 -22.34 -4.72
CA VAL A 158 10.73 -21.86 -5.82
C VAL A 158 12.21 -21.86 -5.44
N SER A 159 13.11 -21.89 -6.43
CA SER A 159 14.54 -21.70 -6.15
C SER A 159 14.82 -20.25 -5.72
N LYS A 160 15.98 -20.02 -5.10
CA LYS A 160 16.40 -18.66 -4.73
C LYS A 160 16.54 -17.76 -5.94
N GLU A 161 17.05 -18.28 -7.05
CA GLU A 161 17.23 -17.55 -8.31
C GLU A 161 15.89 -17.09 -8.86
N VAL A 162 14.90 -17.98 -8.91
CA VAL A 162 13.52 -17.66 -9.35
C VAL A 162 12.90 -16.63 -8.43
N PHE A 163 13.06 -16.76 -7.11
CA PHE A 163 12.54 -15.78 -6.16
C PHE A 163 13.11 -14.38 -6.40
N MET A 164 14.43 -14.28 -6.61
CA MET A 164 15.12 -13.01 -6.86
C MET A 164 14.67 -12.36 -8.18
N GLU A 165 14.38 -13.17 -9.20
CA GLU A 165 13.81 -12.69 -10.46
C GLU A 165 12.40 -12.14 -10.25
N MET A 166 11.55 -12.83 -9.49
CA MET A 166 10.21 -12.37 -9.14
C MET A 166 10.25 -11.04 -8.38
N ASP A 167 11.07 -10.94 -7.33
CA ASP A 167 11.24 -9.73 -6.54
C ASP A 167 11.72 -8.56 -7.41
N LYS A 168 12.72 -8.79 -8.27
CA LYS A 168 13.25 -7.78 -9.20
C LYS A 168 12.25 -7.35 -10.27
N SER A 169 11.41 -8.28 -10.74
CA SER A 169 10.37 -7.99 -11.74
C SER A 169 9.17 -7.22 -11.16
N GLY A 170 9.08 -7.11 -9.83
CA GLY A 170 8.02 -6.40 -9.15
C GLY A 170 6.71 -7.19 -9.05
N VAL A 171 6.71 -8.51 -9.29
CA VAL A 171 5.50 -9.35 -9.20
C VAL A 171 5.17 -9.79 -7.77
N LEU A 172 5.96 -9.35 -6.77
CA LEU A 172 5.69 -9.59 -5.35
C LEU A 172 5.13 -8.31 -4.70
N LEU A 173 3.97 -8.44 -4.04
CA LEU A 173 3.35 -7.39 -3.23
C LEU A 173 4.08 -7.17 -1.91
N GLU A 174 4.56 -8.25 -1.32
CA GLU A 174 5.35 -8.25 -0.08
C GLU A 174 6.45 -9.31 -0.23
N SER A 175 7.64 -9.04 0.28
CA SER A 175 8.73 -10.01 0.37
C SER A 175 9.50 -9.86 1.68
N GLY A 176 10.06 -10.97 2.16
CA GLY A 176 10.76 -11.02 3.44
C GLY A 176 11.64 -12.26 3.59
N VAL A 177 12.50 -12.25 4.62
CA VAL A 177 13.40 -13.36 4.94
C VAL A 177 13.11 -13.86 6.35
N TYR A 178 12.90 -15.17 6.47
CA TYR A 178 12.72 -15.84 7.75
C TYR A 178 13.53 -17.13 7.81
N SER A 179 14.33 -17.28 8.87
CA SER A 179 15.21 -18.45 9.08
C SER A 179 16.07 -18.80 7.84
N GLY A 180 16.61 -17.78 7.18
CA GLY A 180 17.47 -17.93 6.00
C GLY A 180 16.74 -18.22 4.67
N HIS A 181 15.41 -18.31 4.68
CA HIS A 181 14.60 -18.53 3.49
C HIS A 181 13.76 -17.29 3.17
N TYR A 182 13.60 -17.04 1.88
CA TYR A 182 12.75 -15.98 1.34
C TYR A 182 11.30 -16.43 1.26
N TYR A 183 10.39 -15.50 1.53
CA TYR A 183 8.94 -15.63 1.44
C TYR A 183 8.37 -14.41 0.75
N GLY A 184 7.35 -14.58 -0.08
CA GLY A 184 6.72 -13.47 -0.77
C GLY A 184 5.29 -13.76 -1.16
N THR A 185 4.51 -12.69 -1.25
CA THR A 185 3.11 -12.71 -1.70
C THR A 185 3.09 -12.24 -3.15
N PRO A 186 2.86 -13.12 -4.14
CA PRO A 186 2.79 -12.69 -5.52
C PRO A 186 1.49 -11.91 -5.79
N LEU A 187 1.52 -11.08 -6.83
CA LEU A 187 0.30 -10.49 -7.40
C LEU A 187 -0.72 -11.61 -7.67
N PRO A 188 -2.00 -11.42 -7.28
CA PRO A 188 -3.07 -12.32 -7.70
C PRO A 188 -3.11 -12.45 -9.23
N LEU A 189 -3.54 -13.60 -9.70
CA LEU A 189 -3.78 -13.82 -11.12
C LEU A 189 -5.06 -13.09 -11.53
N SER A 190 -5.04 -12.43 -12.69
CA SER A 190 -6.17 -11.76 -13.30
C SER A 190 -7.09 -12.68 -14.10
#